data_AF-A0A7S3UZB5-F1
#
_entry.id   AF-A0A7S3UZB5-F1
#
_cell.length_a   1.000
_cell.length_b   1.000
_cell.length_c   1.000
_cell.angle_alpha   90.00
_cell.angle_beta   90.00
_cell.angle_gamma   90.00
#
_symmetry.space_group_name_H-M   'P 1'
#
loop_
_entity.id
_entity.type
_entity.pdbx_description
1 polymer ?
#
loop_
_entity_poly.entity_id
_entity_poly.type
_entity_poly.pdbx_seq_one_letter_code
_entity_poly.pdbx_strand_id
1 'polypeptide(L)'
;QYQHLLRLQEAALAAPHALKGTPLARAYEAAMAALAALGCGSGYAAARAAAQDQFEAAAACFPWVPKERLTAEMVARLCAPGTTHEAATGAVHFLSQKRWIRHLSGRPDQVPPFVRALCDSHLMVAALPSDRRPKMTTRLQNLFLKFVANWQLVGLHTEADRAAHAALADGLAASLAAGNLHWRYELTATWCLVALLRPDAAPRPGTAPWLAEALRRDDGQPLQRLALYGVVRLLVLHPAEAAAA
;
A
#
# COMPACT_ATOMS: atom_id res chain seq x y z
N GLN A 1 30.30 -30.89 6.98
CA GLN A 1 29.06 -30.08 7.14
C GLN A 1 29.32 -28.57 7.05
N TYR A 2 30.29 -28.01 7.78
CA TYR A 2 30.60 -26.56 7.73
C TYR A 2 31.00 -26.02 6.34
N GLN A 3 31.89 -26.72 5.63
CA GLN A 3 32.27 -26.33 4.25
C GLN A 3 31.09 -26.39 3.26
N HIS A 4 30.09 -27.23 3.50
CA HIS A 4 28.89 -27.27 2.66
C HIS A 4 28.01 -26.04 2.91
N LEU A 5 27.90 -25.60 4.17
CA LEU A 5 27.17 -24.38 4.54
C LEU A 5 27.86 -23.12 4.00
N LEU A 6 29.19 -23.04 4.03
CA LEU A 6 29.95 -21.94 3.42
C LEU A 6 29.74 -21.86 1.90
N ARG A 7 29.81 -22.99 1.17
CA ARG A 7 29.51 -23.01 -0.27
C ARG A 7 28.06 -22.64 -0.57
N LEU A 8 27.11 -23.05 0.27
CA LEU A 8 25.71 -22.64 0.16
C LEU A 8 25.54 -21.13 0.42
N GLN A 9 26.31 -20.55 1.32
CA GLN A 9 26.32 -19.11 1.60
C GLN A 9 26.94 -18.31 0.44
N GLU A 10 28.06 -18.77 -0.12
CA GLU A 10 28.66 -18.17 -1.32
C GLU A 10 27.74 -18.27 -2.54
N ALA A 11 27.10 -19.43 -2.75
CA ALA A 11 26.08 -19.62 -3.77
C ALA A 11 24.81 -18.78 -3.49
N ALA A 12 24.43 -18.58 -2.22
CA ALA A 12 23.33 -17.71 -1.82
C ALA A 12 23.59 -16.25 -2.24
N LEU A 13 24.83 -15.79 -2.10
CA LEU A 13 25.24 -14.45 -2.49
C LEU A 13 25.32 -14.31 -4.01
N ALA A 14 25.70 -15.38 -4.73
CA ALA A 14 25.83 -15.36 -6.19
C ALA A 14 24.50 -15.51 -6.94
N ALA A 15 23.58 -16.35 -6.45
CA ALA A 15 22.28 -16.60 -7.07
C ALA A 15 21.20 -16.86 -6.00
N PRO A 16 20.75 -15.82 -5.26
CA PRO A 16 19.83 -15.98 -4.14
C PRO A 16 18.56 -16.75 -4.50
N HIS A 17 17.99 -16.50 -5.68
CA HIS A 17 16.77 -17.17 -6.16
C HIS A 17 16.91 -18.68 -6.35
N ALA A 18 18.12 -19.20 -6.58
CA ALA A 18 18.38 -20.63 -6.73
C ALA A 18 18.15 -21.41 -5.41
N LEU A 19 18.10 -20.71 -4.27
CA LEU A 19 17.83 -21.33 -2.97
C LEU A 19 16.35 -21.49 -2.67
N LYS A 20 15.45 -20.95 -3.49
CA LYS A 20 14.00 -21.03 -3.24
C LYS A 20 13.56 -22.50 -3.12
N GLY A 21 12.82 -22.82 -2.06
CA GLY A 21 12.36 -24.19 -1.76
C GLY A 21 13.36 -25.07 -1.00
N THR A 22 14.61 -24.66 -0.84
CA THR A 22 15.60 -25.40 -0.05
C THR A 22 15.28 -25.32 1.47
N PRO A 23 15.80 -26.26 2.29
CA PRO A 23 15.72 -26.15 3.75
C PRO A 23 16.36 -24.86 4.29
N LEU A 24 17.45 -24.39 3.67
CA LEU A 24 18.12 -23.15 4.06
C LEU A 24 17.23 -21.93 3.82
N ALA A 25 16.57 -21.84 2.66
CA ALA A 25 15.62 -20.76 2.39
C ALA A 25 14.46 -20.75 3.39
N ARG A 26 13.93 -21.93 3.78
CA ARG A 26 12.89 -22.03 4.81
C ARG A 26 13.37 -21.52 6.18
N ALA A 27 14.60 -21.82 6.57
CA ALA A 27 15.18 -21.30 7.80
C ALA A 27 15.32 -19.76 7.76
N TYR A 28 15.77 -19.20 6.63
CA TYR A 28 15.82 -17.75 6.43
C TYR A 28 14.43 -17.10 6.43
N GLU A 29 13.44 -17.73 5.78
CA GLU A 29 12.05 -17.28 5.81
C GLU A 29 11.51 -17.20 7.24
N ALA A 30 11.76 -18.23 8.05
CA ALA A 30 11.37 -18.24 9.46
C ALA A 30 12.08 -17.14 10.27
N ALA A 31 13.38 -16.94 10.06
CA ALA A 31 14.15 -15.88 10.71
C ALA A 31 13.63 -14.47 10.32
N MET A 32 13.33 -14.26 9.04
CA MET A 32 12.76 -13.01 8.54
C MET A 32 11.37 -12.74 9.12
N ALA A 33 10.52 -13.76 9.22
CA ALA A 33 9.22 -13.65 9.87
C ALA A 33 9.35 -13.30 11.36
N ALA A 34 10.30 -13.91 12.08
CA ALA A 34 10.58 -13.59 13.47
C ALA A 34 11.07 -12.15 13.65
N LEU A 35 11.96 -11.67 12.78
CA LEU A 35 12.42 -10.27 12.78
C LEU A 35 11.28 -9.30 12.47
N ALA A 36 10.40 -9.61 11.50
CA ALA A 36 9.24 -8.79 11.19
C ALA A 36 8.23 -8.75 12.35
N ALA A 37 8.00 -9.89 13.00
CA ALA A 37 7.16 -10.00 14.20
C ALA A 37 7.74 -9.16 15.35
N LEU A 38 9.05 -9.24 15.60
CA LEU A 38 9.72 -8.45 16.64
C LEU A 38 9.71 -6.95 16.31
N GLY A 39 10.00 -6.60 15.05
CA GLY A 39 10.05 -5.24 14.53
C GLY A 39 8.71 -4.50 14.56
N CYS A 40 7.60 -5.23 14.63
CA CYS A 40 6.27 -4.66 14.76
C CYS A 40 5.66 -4.86 16.15
N GLY A 41 5.84 -6.03 16.76
CA GLY A 41 5.10 -6.44 17.96
C GLY A 41 5.80 -6.13 19.28
N SER A 42 7.12 -5.85 19.29
CA SER A 42 7.81 -5.58 20.55
C SER A 42 7.34 -4.27 21.17
N GLY A 43 7.08 -4.26 22.48
CA GLY A 43 6.82 -3.02 23.24
C GLY A 43 8.05 -2.12 23.34
N TYR A 44 9.26 -2.67 23.21
CA TYR A 44 10.52 -1.96 23.36
C TYR A 44 11.00 -1.34 22.04
N ALA A 45 11.13 -0.02 22.00
CA ALA A 45 11.52 0.70 20.80
C ALA A 45 12.91 0.30 20.26
N ALA A 46 13.88 0.08 21.14
CA ALA A 46 15.23 -0.35 20.76
C ALA A 46 15.23 -1.74 20.11
N ALA A 47 14.45 -2.68 20.66
CA ALA A 47 14.31 -4.01 20.09
C ALA A 47 13.63 -3.96 18.70
N ARG A 48 12.60 -3.11 18.54
CA ARG A 48 11.97 -2.91 17.23
C ARG A 48 12.96 -2.36 16.20
N ALA A 49 13.72 -1.32 16.55
CA ALA A 49 14.70 -0.70 15.67
C ALA A 49 15.79 -1.70 15.26
N ALA A 50 16.40 -2.41 16.22
CA ALA A 50 17.40 -3.43 15.93
C ALA A 50 16.85 -4.55 15.03
N ALA A 51 15.61 -5.00 15.27
CA ALA A 51 14.97 -6.00 14.42
C ALA A 51 14.73 -5.49 13.00
N GLN A 52 14.30 -4.23 12.84
CA GLN A 52 14.09 -3.57 11.54
C GLN A 52 15.40 -3.45 10.75
N ASP A 53 16.49 -3.04 11.40
CA ASP A 53 17.81 -2.92 10.78
C ASP A 53 18.34 -4.28 10.31
N GLN A 54 18.26 -5.30 11.18
CA GLN A 54 18.69 -6.67 10.83
C GLN A 54 17.84 -7.28 9.72
N PHE A 55 16.54 -6.99 9.74
CA PHE A 55 15.64 -7.41 8.69
C PHE A 55 15.99 -6.75 7.34
N GLU A 56 16.34 -5.48 7.32
CA GLU A 56 16.77 -4.79 6.09
C GLU A 56 18.06 -5.40 5.54
N ALA A 57 19.04 -5.67 6.40
CA ALA A 57 20.28 -6.34 6.02
C ALA A 57 20.00 -7.75 5.42
N ALA A 58 19.14 -8.54 6.05
CA ALA A 58 18.77 -9.86 5.55
C ALA A 58 17.92 -9.81 4.26
N ALA A 59 17.02 -8.83 4.12
CA ALA A 59 16.26 -8.57 2.91
C ALA A 59 17.13 -8.15 1.71
N ALA A 60 18.35 -7.65 1.97
CA ALA A 60 19.34 -7.40 0.93
C ALA A 60 19.76 -8.69 0.23
N CYS A 61 20.03 -9.74 1.02
CA CYS A 61 20.49 -11.05 0.58
C CYS A 61 19.37 -11.91 -0.02
N PHE A 62 18.17 -11.88 0.58
CA PHE A 62 17.04 -12.72 0.19
C PHE A 62 15.81 -11.88 -0.18
N PRO A 63 15.82 -11.18 -1.33
CA PRO A 63 14.82 -10.16 -1.63
C PRO A 63 13.40 -10.70 -1.89
N TRP A 64 13.21 -11.98 -2.21
CA TRP A 64 11.87 -12.53 -2.54
C TRP A 64 11.03 -12.81 -1.29
N VAL A 65 11.65 -13.19 -0.17
CA VAL A 65 10.97 -13.54 1.08
C VAL A 65 10.05 -12.40 1.53
N PRO A 66 10.56 -11.18 1.75
CA PRO A 66 9.73 -10.05 2.12
C PRO A 66 8.63 -9.71 1.11
N LYS A 67 8.96 -9.78 -0.18
CA LYS A 67 8.07 -9.44 -1.30
C LYS A 67 6.85 -10.36 -1.40
N GLU A 68 7.05 -11.66 -1.21
CA GLU A 68 6.03 -12.69 -1.40
C GLU A 68 5.22 -12.99 -0.14
N ARG A 69 5.84 -12.91 1.04
CA ARG A 69 5.22 -13.41 2.30
C ARG A 69 4.77 -12.30 3.24
N LEU A 70 5.56 -11.24 3.37
CA LEU A 70 5.40 -10.26 4.44
C LEU A 70 4.59 -9.04 4.00
N THR A 71 4.55 -8.75 2.71
CA THR A 71 3.78 -7.62 2.16
C THR A 71 2.31 -7.67 2.59
N ALA A 72 1.63 -8.80 2.37
CA ALA A 72 0.21 -8.93 2.71
C ALA A 72 -0.06 -8.75 4.22
N GLU A 73 0.82 -9.32 5.06
CA GLU A 73 0.72 -9.18 6.51
C GLU A 73 0.92 -7.73 6.97
N MET A 74 1.94 -7.04 6.44
CA MET A 74 2.18 -5.63 6.77
C MET A 74 1.04 -4.73 6.29
N VAL A 75 0.47 -5.01 5.11
CA VAL A 75 -0.70 -4.30 4.58
C VAL A 75 -1.92 -4.50 5.48
N ALA A 76 -2.19 -5.74 5.91
CA ALA A 76 -3.31 -6.04 6.81
C ALA A 76 -3.23 -5.26 8.13
N ARG A 77 -2.02 -5.09 8.69
CA ARG A 77 -1.79 -4.29 9.91
C ARG A 77 -2.08 -2.80 9.75
N LEU A 78 -2.24 -2.27 8.53
CA LEU A 78 -2.62 -0.87 8.34
C LEU A 78 -4.11 -0.62 8.60
N CYS A 79 -4.96 -1.61 8.38
CA CYS A 79 -6.42 -1.46 8.44
C CYS A 79 -7.13 -2.40 9.42
N ALA A 80 -6.46 -3.44 9.93
CA ALA A 80 -7.08 -4.37 10.86
C ALA A 80 -7.44 -3.71 12.21
N PRO A 81 -8.72 -3.78 12.64
CA PRO A 81 -9.12 -3.36 13.99
C PRO A 81 -8.31 -4.11 15.06
N GLY A 82 -7.94 -3.41 16.14
CA GLY A 82 -7.16 -3.99 17.24
C GLY A 82 -5.64 -4.04 16.99
N THR A 83 -5.15 -3.57 15.84
CA THR A 83 -3.71 -3.40 15.63
C THR A 83 -3.14 -2.38 16.62
N THR A 84 -2.09 -2.77 17.36
CA THR A 84 -1.44 -1.86 18.30
C THR A 84 -0.68 -0.75 17.58
N HIS A 85 -0.45 0.38 18.26
CA HIS A 85 0.32 1.49 17.69
C HIS A 85 1.73 1.06 17.27
N GLU A 86 2.36 0.15 18.02
CA GLU A 86 3.68 -0.42 17.75
C GLU A 86 3.65 -1.26 16.46
N ALA A 87 2.63 -2.12 16.33
CA ALA A 87 2.48 -2.99 15.17
C ALA A 87 2.24 -2.19 13.89
N ALA A 88 1.35 -1.19 13.95
CA ALA A 88 1.11 -0.27 12.85
C ALA A 88 2.38 0.56 12.53
N THR A 89 3.13 1.01 13.54
CA THR A 89 4.37 1.78 13.32
C THR A 89 5.43 0.92 12.62
N GLY A 90 5.60 -0.33 13.03
CA GLY A 90 6.51 -1.28 12.40
C GLY A 90 6.11 -1.60 10.96
N ALA A 91 4.82 -1.84 10.72
CA ALA A 91 4.30 -2.07 9.38
C ALA A 91 4.55 -0.87 8.45
N VAL A 92 4.25 0.35 8.91
CA VAL A 92 4.55 1.57 8.15
C VAL A 92 6.05 1.71 7.90
N HIS A 93 6.90 1.42 8.88
CA HIS A 93 8.35 1.45 8.69
C HIS A 93 8.77 0.55 7.52
N PHE A 94 8.41 -0.74 7.56
CA PHE A 94 8.75 -1.70 6.50
C PHE A 94 8.21 -1.30 5.13
N LEU A 95 6.93 -0.93 5.06
CA LEU A 95 6.30 -0.53 3.79
C LEU A 95 6.88 0.77 3.23
N SER A 96 7.39 1.66 4.09
CA SER A 96 7.99 2.94 3.69
C SER A 96 9.41 2.83 3.15
N GLN A 97 10.01 1.64 3.21
CA GLN A 97 11.36 1.39 2.70
C GLN A 97 11.38 1.46 1.18
N LYS A 98 12.41 2.09 0.61
CA LYS A 98 12.50 2.38 -0.83
C LYS A 98 12.36 1.14 -1.71
N ARG A 99 13.00 0.03 -1.32
CA ARG A 99 12.93 -1.26 -2.05
C ARG A 99 11.50 -1.84 -2.05
N TRP A 100 10.76 -1.62 -0.97
CA TRP A 100 9.44 -2.18 -0.74
C TRP A 100 8.36 -1.38 -1.42
N ILE A 101 8.37 -0.06 -1.21
CA ILE A 101 7.37 0.81 -1.81
C ILE A 101 7.42 0.74 -3.34
N ARG A 102 8.62 0.60 -3.93
CA ARG A 102 8.80 0.36 -5.37
C ARG A 102 8.29 -1.00 -5.83
N HIS A 103 8.44 -2.04 -5.01
CA HIS A 103 7.93 -3.37 -5.34
C HIS A 103 6.39 -3.37 -5.32
N LEU A 104 5.81 -2.84 -4.24
CA LEU A 104 4.37 -2.64 -4.07
C LEU A 104 3.78 -1.84 -5.21
N SER A 105 4.40 -0.69 -5.52
CA SER A 105 3.87 0.25 -6.49
C SER A 105 4.03 -0.21 -7.94
N GLY A 106 4.93 -1.16 -8.21
CA GLY A 106 5.12 -1.76 -9.52
C GLY A 106 4.32 -3.05 -9.76
N ARG A 107 3.52 -3.51 -8.79
CA ARG A 107 2.79 -4.78 -8.87
C ARG A 107 1.27 -4.59 -8.91
N PRO A 108 0.62 -4.87 -10.06
CA PRO A 108 -0.84 -4.71 -10.20
C PRO A 108 -1.65 -5.50 -9.17
N ASP A 109 -1.15 -6.66 -8.75
CA ASP A 109 -1.80 -7.53 -7.76
C ASP A 109 -1.70 -7.00 -6.32
N GLN A 110 -0.70 -6.17 -6.02
CA GLN A 110 -0.44 -5.66 -4.67
C GLN A 110 -0.96 -4.25 -4.43
N VAL A 111 -1.07 -3.43 -5.48
CA VAL A 111 -1.58 -2.05 -5.38
C VAL A 111 -3.00 -2.01 -4.82
N PRO A 112 -3.98 -2.80 -5.31
CA PRO A 112 -5.35 -2.72 -4.81
C PRO A 112 -5.51 -2.98 -3.30
N PRO A 113 -4.98 -4.09 -2.73
CA PRO A 113 -5.11 -4.31 -1.29
C PRO A 113 -4.37 -3.24 -0.48
N PHE A 114 -3.24 -2.73 -0.97
CA PHE A 114 -2.49 -1.68 -0.28
C PHE A 114 -3.24 -0.34 -0.25
N VAL A 115 -3.77 0.10 -1.38
CA VAL A 115 -4.54 1.35 -1.48
C VAL A 115 -5.80 1.28 -0.62
N ARG A 116 -6.53 0.14 -0.66
CA ARG A 116 -7.69 -0.07 0.22
C ARG A 116 -7.28 0.00 1.69
N ALA A 117 -6.21 -0.69 2.09
CA ALA A 117 -5.72 -0.63 3.47
C ALA A 117 -5.32 0.78 3.92
N LEU A 118 -4.75 1.61 3.04
CA LEU A 118 -4.46 3.01 3.35
C LEU A 118 -5.75 3.82 3.59
N CYS A 119 -6.78 3.61 2.77
CA CYS A 119 -8.07 4.29 2.94
C CYS A 119 -8.78 3.83 4.22
N ASP A 120 -8.77 2.52 4.50
CA ASP A 120 -9.42 1.89 5.64
C ASP A 120 -8.63 2.06 6.95
N SER A 121 -7.38 2.52 6.88
CA SER A 121 -6.54 2.74 8.08
C SER A 121 -7.12 3.74 9.07
N HIS A 122 -8.12 4.54 8.67
CA HIS A 122 -8.88 5.38 9.58
C HIS A 122 -9.56 4.58 10.71
N LEU A 123 -10.00 3.35 10.44
CA LEU A 123 -10.61 2.45 11.44
C LEU A 123 -9.58 2.04 12.49
N MET A 124 -8.37 1.68 12.05
CA MET A 124 -7.25 1.37 12.94
C MET A 124 -6.85 2.60 13.76
N VAL A 125 -6.71 3.77 13.13
CA VAL A 125 -6.33 5.01 13.82
C VAL A 125 -7.38 5.43 14.86
N ALA A 126 -8.66 5.26 14.58
CA ALA A 126 -9.74 5.56 15.52
C ALA A 126 -9.68 4.69 16.78
N ALA A 127 -9.19 3.45 16.67
CA ALA A 127 -9.03 2.53 17.80
C ALA A 127 -7.79 2.84 18.67
N LEU A 128 -6.85 3.67 18.22
CA LEU A 128 -5.66 4.02 18.99
C LEU A 128 -5.96 5.03 20.11
N PRO A 129 -5.12 5.08 21.17
CA PRO A 129 -5.13 6.17 22.15
C PRO A 129 -5.02 7.55 21.49
N SER A 130 -5.75 8.54 22.00
CA SER A 130 -5.88 9.88 21.39
C SER A 130 -4.54 10.61 21.19
N ASP A 131 -3.58 10.42 22.10
CA ASP A 131 -2.22 10.97 22.03
C ASP A 131 -1.39 10.37 20.88
N ARG A 132 -1.72 9.16 20.42
CA ARG A 132 -1.00 8.43 19.36
C ARG A 132 -1.56 8.69 17.96
N ARG A 133 -2.84 9.05 17.84
CA ARG A 133 -3.52 9.24 16.55
C ARG A 133 -2.80 10.24 15.63
N PRO A 134 -2.42 11.45 16.08
CA PRO A 134 -1.81 12.45 15.18
C PRO A 134 -0.49 11.97 14.55
N LYS A 135 0.33 11.27 15.35
CA LYS A 135 1.61 10.71 14.90
C LYS A 135 1.39 9.58 13.90
N MET A 136 0.43 8.70 14.15
CA MET A 136 0.10 7.62 13.22
C MET A 136 -0.46 8.15 11.90
N THR A 137 -1.40 9.11 11.96
CA THR A 137 -1.95 9.76 10.76
C THR A 137 -0.83 10.38 9.92
N THR A 138 0.13 11.07 10.53
CA THR A 138 1.28 11.65 9.82
C THR A 138 2.15 10.58 9.16
N ARG A 139 2.38 9.44 9.83
CA ARG A 139 3.14 8.31 9.27
C ARG A 139 2.43 7.71 8.05
N LEU A 140 1.11 7.51 8.13
CA LEU A 140 0.29 6.99 7.03
C LEU A 140 0.27 7.95 5.84
N GLN A 141 0.16 9.25 6.09
CA GLN A 141 0.26 10.27 5.04
C GLN A 141 1.62 10.25 4.36
N ASN A 142 2.71 10.17 5.11
CA ASN A 142 4.05 10.05 4.54
C ASN A 142 4.24 8.75 3.74
N LEU A 143 3.65 7.64 4.19
CA LEU A 143 3.63 6.39 3.45
C LEU A 143 2.86 6.54 2.12
N PHE A 144 1.69 7.18 2.15
CA PHE A 144 0.92 7.47 0.94
C PHE A 144 1.70 8.37 -0.04
N LEU A 145 2.33 9.45 0.43
CA LEU A 145 3.13 10.32 -0.43
C LEU A 145 4.32 9.57 -1.07
N LYS A 146 4.99 8.70 -0.31
CA LYS A 146 6.03 7.82 -0.84
C LYS A 146 5.47 6.84 -1.88
N PHE A 147 4.29 6.29 -1.64
CA PHE A 147 3.60 5.43 -2.61
C PHE A 147 3.34 6.18 -3.91
N VAL A 148 2.69 7.35 -3.84
CA VAL A 148 2.37 8.19 -5.00
C VAL A 148 3.63 8.51 -5.81
N ALA A 149 4.72 8.87 -5.14
CA ALA A 149 5.99 9.17 -5.82
C ALA A 149 6.61 7.97 -6.57
N ASN A 150 6.20 6.74 -6.25
CA ASN A 150 6.68 5.52 -6.91
C ASN A 150 5.57 4.80 -7.70
N TRP A 151 4.32 5.26 -7.66
CA TRP A 151 3.21 4.58 -8.31
C TRP A 151 3.22 4.85 -9.81
N GLN A 152 3.67 3.83 -10.54
CA GLN A 152 3.57 3.79 -11.98
C GLN A 152 2.29 3.04 -12.31
N LEU A 153 1.37 3.70 -13.01
CA LEU A 153 0.19 3.03 -13.53
C LEU A 153 0.65 1.97 -14.52
N VAL A 154 0.57 0.71 -14.10
CA VAL A 154 0.93 -0.42 -14.97
C VAL A 154 0.00 -0.42 -16.18
N GLY A 155 0.55 -0.76 -17.35
CA GLY A 155 -0.24 -0.89 -18.56
C GLY A 155 -1.30 -1.98 -18.41
N LEU A 156 -2.50 -1.75 -18.96
CA LEU A 156 -3.61 -2.71 -18.90
C LEU A 156 -3.48 -3.76 -20.01
N HIS A 157 -2.35 -4.47 -20.03
CA HIS A 157 -1.99 -5.37 -21.12
C HIS A 157 -2.82 -6.66 -21.09
N THR A 158 -3.08 -7.20 -19.89
CA THR A 158 -3.83 -8.45 -19.72
C THR A 158 -5.25 -8.21 -19.21
N GLU A 159 -6.10 -9.23 -19.35
CA GLU A 159 -7.44 -9.20 -18.75
C GLU A 159 -7.38 -9.15 -17.22
N ALA A 160 -6.39 -9.81 -16.62
CA ALA A 160 -6.16 -9.75 -15.18
C ALA A 160 -5.81 -8.33 -14.71
N ASP A 161 -5.01 -7.59 -15.47
CA ASP A 161 -4.68 -6.19 -15.17
C ASP A 161 -5.93 -5.30 -15.22
N ARG A 162 -6.76 -5.48 -16.26
CA ARG A 162 -8.03 -4.76 -16.40
C ARG A 162 -9.01 -5.08 -15.27
N ALA A 163 -9.12 -6.34 -14.88
CA ALA A 163 -9.95 -6.77 -13.76
C ALA A 163 -9.46 -6.18 -12.43
N ALA A 164 -8.14 -6.20 -12.18
CA ALA A 164 -7.55 -5.61 -10.98
C ALA A 164 -7.75 -4.09 -10.91
N HIS A 165 -7.58 -3.38 -12.03
CA HIS A 165 -7.85 -1.95 -12.15
C HIS A 165 -9.33 -1.62 -11.87
N ALA A 166 -10.25 -2.34 -12.52
CA ALA A 166 -11.68 -2.15 -12.33
C ALA A 166 -12.10 -2.42 -10.88
N ALA A 167 -11.63 -3.53 -10.28
CA ALA A 167 -11.93 -3.88 -8.90
C ALA A 167 -11.38 -2.86 -7.89
N LEU A 168 -10.22 -2.24 -8.17
CA LEU A 168 -9.70 -1.16 -7.35
C LEU A 168 -10.59 0.10 -7.46
N ALA A 169 -10.90 0.52 -8.68
CA ALA A 169 -11.74 1.70 -8.92
C ALA A 169 -13.15 1.53 -8.33
N ASP A 170 -13.78 0.36 -8.48
CA ASP A 170 -15.07 0.03 -7.87
C ASP A 170 -15.01 0.07 -6.35
N GLY A 171 -13.95 -0.50 -5.76
CA GLY A 171 -13.76 -0.47 -4.32
C GLY A 171 -13.62 0.96 -3.78
N LEU A 172 -12.83 1.79 -4.45
CA LEU A 172 -12.65 3.19 -4.07
C LEU A 172 -13.95 3.98 -4.20
N ALA A 173 -14.66 3.83 -5.32
CA ALA A 173 -15.94 4.49 -5.54
C ALA A 173 -16.98 4.07 -4.49
N ALA A 174 -17.05 2.79 -4.14
CA ALA A 174 -17.94 2.30 -3.09
C ALA A 174 -17.59 2.87 -1.70
N SER A 175 -16.30 2.91 -1.33
CA SER A 175 -15.86 3.49 -0.05
C SER A 175 -16.18 5.00 0.03
N LEU A 176 -16.03 5.73 -1.07
CA LEU A 176 -16.36 7.15 -1.15
C LEU A 176 -17.87 7.37 -1.06
N ALA A 177 -18.67 6.58 -1.78
CA ALA A 177 -20.13 6.63 -1.75
C ALA A 177 -20.73 6.28 -0.38
N ALA A 178 -20.05 5.45 0.42
CA ALA A 178 -20.46 5.12 1.78
C ALA A 178 -20.43 6.33 2.74
N GLY A 179 -19.66 7.39 2.41
CA GLY A 179 -19.67 8.65 3.16
C GLY A 179 -19.13 8.58 4.60
N ASN A 180 -18.48 7.48 4.98
CA ASN A 180 -17.98 7.24 6.34
C ASN A 180 -16.47 7.52 6.50
N LEU A 181 -15.80 7.98 5.43
CA LEU A 181 -14.39 8.29 5.45
C LEU A 181 -14.16 9.68 6.06
N HIS A 182 -13.20 9.77 6.99
CA HIS A 182 -12.69 11.07 7.41
C HIS A 182 -12.00 11.78 6.23
N TRP A 183 -12.14 13.11 6.12
CA TRP A 183 -11.76 13.93 4.95
C TRP A 183 -10.36 13.65 4.37
N ARG A 184 -9.37 13.30 5.21
CA ARG A 184 -8.01 12.94 4.76
C ARG A 184 -7.99 11.66 3.91
N TYR A 185 -8.77 10.66 4.30
CA TYR A 185 -8.87 9.37 3.64
C TYR A 185 -9.78 9.44 2.42
N GLU A 186 -10.81 10.28 2.49
CA GLU A 186 -11.61 10.69 1.34
C GLU A 186 -10.76 11.37 0.26
N LEU A 187 -9.88 12.31 0.64
CA LEU A 187 -8.94 12.94 -0.29
C LEU A 187 -7.96 11.90 -0.89
N THR A 188 -7.47 10.97 -0.07
CA THR A 188 -6.58 9.88 -0.50
C THR A 188 -7.28 8.97 -1.52
N ALA A 189 -8.49 8.49 -1.20
CA ALA A 189 -9.28 7.65 -2.06
C ALA A 189 -9.67 8.36 -3.36
N THR A 190 -10.07 9.62 -3.28
CA THR A 190 -10.38 10.45 -4.45
C THR A 190 -9.16 10.62 -5.34
N TRP A 191 -7.98 10.86 -4.76
CA TRP A 191 -6.75 10.99 -5.54
C TRP A 191 -6.42 9.70 -6.28
N CYS A 192 -6.53 8.56 -5.60
CA CYS A 192 -6.33 7.24 -6.22
C CYS A 192 -7.34 6.98 -7.34
N LEU A 193 -8.62 7.32 -7.13
CA LEU A 193 -9.67 7.16 -8.14
C LEU A 193 -9.39 8.02 -9.38
N VAL A 194 -9.02 9.29 -9.18
CA VAL A 194 -8.62 10.19 -10.28
C VAL A 194 -7.35 9.72 -10.98
N ALA A 195 -6.39 9.14 -10.25
CA ALA A 195 -5.17 8.59 -10.83
C ALA A 195 -5.47 7.44 -11.79
N LEU A 196 -6.51 6.64 -11.52
CA LEU A 196 -6.93 5.51 -12.33
C LEU A 196 -7.63 5.89 -13.64
N LEU A 197 -8.03 7.16 -13.82
CA LEU A 197 -8.61 7.66 -15.08
C LEU A 197 -7.58 7.62 -16.21
N ARG A 198 -7.89 6.88 -17.26
CA ARG A 198 -6.99 6.63 -18.39
C ARG A 198 -7.77 6.36 -19.68
N PRO A 199 -7.24 6.70 -20.88
CA PRO A 199 -8.00 6.58 -22.12
C PRO A 199 -8.33 5.13 -22.53
N ASP A 200 -7.54 4.16 -22.06
CA ASP A 200 -7.66 2.73 -22.36
C ASP A 200 -8.58 1.96 -21.38
N ALA A 201 -9.27 2.66 -20.46
CA ALA A 201 -10.25 2.04 -19.57
C ALA A 201 -11.41 2.99 -19.27
N ALA A 202 -12.64 2.47 -19.42
CA ALA A 202 -13.84 3.22 -19.09
C ALA A 202 -13.87 3.59 -17.58
N PRO A 203 -14.30 4.82 -17.23
CA PRO A 203 -14.55 5.21 -15.85
C PRO A 203 -15.60 4.30 -15.19
N ARG A 204 -15.45 4.03 -13.89
CA ARG A 204 -16.40 3.19 -13.17
C ARG A 204 -17.68 3.96 -12.81
N PRO A 205 -18.87 3.33 -12.73
CA PRO A 205 -20.17 3.99 -12.56
C PRO A 205 -20.34 4.94 -11.35
N GLY A 206 -19.47 4.89 -10.33
CA GLY A 206 -19.50 5.85 -9.21
C GLY A 206 -18.55 7.03 -9.36
N THR A 207 -17.70 7.05 -10.38
CA THR A 207 -16.58 8.01 -10.48
C THR A 207 -17.07 9.42 -10.78
N ALA A 208 -17.87 9.60 -11.83
CA ALA A 208 -18.35 10.92 -12.23
C ALA A 208 -19.35 11.51 -11.22
N PRO A 209 -20.35 10.74 -10.71
CA PRO A 209 -21.23 11.23 -9.65
C PRO A 209 -20.46 11.67 -8.40
N TRP A 210 -19.44 10.90 -7.98
CA TRP A 210 -18.59 11.28 -6.86
C TRP A 210 -17.87 12.61 -7.09
N LEU A 211 -17.24 12.78 -8.26
CA LEU A 211 -16.48 14.01 -8.57
C LEU A 211 -17.41 15.23 -8.64
N ALA A 212 -18.61 15.07 -9.20
CA ALA A 212 -19.61 16.12 -9.24
C ALA A 212 -20.08 16.51 -7.83
N GLU A 213 -20.33 15.53 -6.96
CA GLU A 213 -20.70 15.78 -5.57
C GLU A 213 -19.56 16.47 -4.80
N ALA A 214 -18.34 15.96 -4.91
CA ALA A 214 -17.15 16.53 -4.27
C ALA A 214 -16.86 17.98 -4.70
N LEU A 215 -17.29 18.39 -5.91
CA LEU A 215 -17.21 19.78 -6.38
C LEU A 215 -18.24 20.71 -5.74
N ARG A 216 -19.43 20.19 -5.42
CA ARG A 216 -20.54 20.98 -4.85
C ARG A 216 -20.41 21.17 -3.33
N ARG A 217 -19.67 20.29 -2.69
CA ARG A 217 -19.38 20.28 -1.26
C ARG A 217 -18.62 21.53 -0.83
N ASP A 218 -19.09 22.24 0.19
CA ASP A 218 -18.56 23.54 0.67
C ASP A 218 -17.44 23.38 1.73
N ASP A 219 -16.64 22.32 1.60
CA ASP A 219 -15.78 21.74 2.65
C ASP A 219 -14.35 22.32 2.63
N GLY A 220 -14.07 23.25 1.72
CA GLY A 220 -12.75 23.82 1.49
C GLY A 220 -11.93 23.15 0.38
N GLN A 221 -10.87 23.87 -0.01
CA GLN A 221 -10.28 23.78 -1.35
C GLN A 221 -9.58 22.46 -1.76
N PRO A 222 -9.01 21.60 -0.90
CA PRO A 222 -8.23 20.46 -1.39
C PRO A 222 -9.06 19.42 -2.14
N LEU A 223 -10.22 19.01 -1.60
CA LEU A 223 -11.08 18.01 -2.23
C LEU A 223 -11.73 18.58 -3.50
N GLN A 224 -12.27 19.80 -3.44
CA GLN A 224 -12.84 20.48 -4.61
C GLN A 224 -11.81 20.65 -5.74
N ARG A 225 -10.57 21.09 -5.43
CA ARG A 225 -9.50 21.25 -6.44
C ARG A 225 -9.15 19.91 -7.08
N LEU A 226 -9.08 18.85 -6.29
CA LEU A 226 -8.80 17.50 -6.78
C LEU A 226 -9.97 16.97 -7.62
N ALA A 227 -11.21 17.23 -7.21
CA ALA A 227 -12.41 16.87 -7.95
C ALA A 227 -12.47 17.63 -9.29
N LEU A 228 -12.14 18.93 -9.31
CA LEU A 228 -12.01 19.73 -10.54
C LEU A 228 -10.98 19.12 -11.49
N TYR A 229 -9.79 18.80 -10.98
CA TYR A 229 -8.77 18.10 -11.77
C TYR A 229 -9.29 16.76 -12.31
N GLY A 230 -10.02 16.00 -11.49
CA GLY A 230 -10.67 14.75 -11.90
C GLY A 230 -11.69 14.94 -13.02
N VAL A 231 -12.57 15.95 -12.93
CA VAL A 231 -13.58 16.26 -13.96
C VAL A 231 -12.93 16.70 -15.26
N VAL A 232 -11.92 17.58 -15.20
CA VAL A 232 -11.16 17.98 -16.40
C VAL A 232 -10.54 16.76 -17.06
N ARG A 233 -9.93 15.88 -16.27
CA ARG A 233 -9.33 14.64 -16.78
C ARG A 233 -10.38 13.69 -17.36
N LEU A 234 -11.57 13.59 -16.75
CA LEU A 234 -12.68 12.81 -17.26
C LEU A 234 -13.17 13.36 -18.62
N LEU A 235 -13.37 14.67 -18.74
CA LEU A 235 -13.80 15.33 -19.98
C LEU A 235 -12.79 15.13 -21.13
N VAL A 236 -11.49 15.17 -20.82
CA VAL A 236 -10.42 14.99 -21.82
C VAL A 236 -10.31 13.54 -22.28
N LEU A 237 -10.44 12.58 -21.34
CA LEU A 237 -10.20 11.16 -21.64
C LEU A 237 -11.47 10.41 -22.07
N HIS A 238 -12.64 10.84 -21.58
CA HIS A 238 -13.93 10.15 -21.64
C HIS A 238 -15.09 11.16 -21.79
N PRO A 239 -15.16 11.90 -22.92
CA PRO A 239 -16.09 13.01 -23.09
C PRO A 239 -17.56 12.57 -23.10
N ALA A 240 -17.86 11.35 -23.55
CA ALA A 240 -19.23 10.83 -23.60
C ALA A 240 -19.75 10.52 -22.18
N GLU A 241 -18.91 9.90 -21.35
CA GLU A 241 -19.21 9.55 -19.96
C GLU A 241 -19.30 10.80 -19.08
N ALA A 242 -18.49 11.81 -19.36
CA ALA A 242 -18.54 13.08 -18.66
C ALA A 242 -19.83 13.87 -18.96
N ALA A 243 -20.38 13.78 -20.17
CA ALA A 243 -21.63 14.43 -20.54
C ALA A 243 -22.88 13.77 -19.92
N ALA A 244 -22.78 12.51 -19.50
CA ALA A 244 -23.87 11.74 -18.92
C ALA A 244 -24.00 11.89 -17.38
N ALA A 245 -23.04 12.56 -16.73
CA ALA A 245 -22.93 12.73 -15.28
C ALA A 245 -23.30 14.14 -14.82
#